data_AF-A0A1H0JMS1-F1
#
_entry.id   AF-A0A1H0JMS1-F1
#
_cell.length_a   1.000
_cell.length_b   1.000
_cell.length_c   1.000
_cell.angle_alpha   90.00
_cell.angle_beta   90.00
_cell.angle_gamma   90.00
#
_symmetry.space_group_name_H-M   'P 1'
#
loop_
_entity.id
_entity.type
_entity.pdbx_description
1 polymer ?
#
loop_
_entity_poly.entity_id
_entity_poly.type
_entity_poly.pdbx_seq_one_letter_code
_entity_poly.pdbx_strand_id
1 'polypeptide(L)' 'MAVQAHAARIRSAFSIETLAALAQVDPETITALEKGDTIKDVAAWDRVLDVLGLRSDSHR' A
#
# COMPACT_ATOMS: atom_id res chain seq x y z
N MET A 1 -2.85 4.71 9.30
CA MET A 1 -2.20 3.97 8.18
C MET A 1 -3.17 3.80 7.00
N ALA A 2 -4.28 3.07 7.15
CA ALA A 2 -5.25 2.82 6.06
C ALA A 2 -5.70 4.07 5.27
N VAL A 3 -6.08 5.14 5.99
CA VAL A 3 -6.50 6.43 5.38
C VAL A 3 -5.36 7.08 4.58
N GLN A 4 -4.10 6.91 4.98
CA GLN A 4 -2.94 7.48 4.29
C GLN A 4 -2.61 6.70 3.02
N ALA A 5 -2.71 5.36 3.05
CA ALA A 5 -2.51 4.51 1.88
C ALA A 5 -3.54 4.83 0.77
N HIS A 6 -4.81 4.93 1.14
CA HIS A 6 -5.87 5.33 0.21
C HIS A 6 -5.62 6.72 -0.39
N ALA A 7 -5.34 7.72 0.46
CA ALA A 7 -5.05 9.08 0.00
C ALA A 7 -3.81 9.15 -0.92
N ALA A 8 -2.74 8.43 -0.62
CA ALA A 8 -1.53 8.38 -1.44
C ALA A 8 -1.78 7.70 -2.79
N ARG A 9 -2.59 6.63 -2.84
CA ARG A 9 -2.98 5.97 -4.09
C ARG A 9 -3.78 6.92 -4.98
N ILE A 10 -4.77 7.62 -4.42
CA ILE A 10 -5.58 8.61 -5.15
C ILE A 10 -4.72 9.75 -5.67
N ARG A 11 -3.80 10.29 -4.86
CA ARG A 11 -2.86 11.34 -5.27
C ARG A 11 -1.97 10.90 -6.44
N SER A 12 -1.55 9.64 -6.43
CA SER A 12 -0.69 9.06 -7.47
C SER A 12 -1.47 8.57 -8.70
N ALA A 13 -2.80 8.74 -8.71
CA ALA A 13 -3.72 8.28 -9.74
C ALA A 13 -3.59 6.77 -10.06
N PHE A 14 -3.14 5.96 -9.09
CA PHE A 14 -3.03 4.51 -9.29
C PHE A 14 -4.38 3.84 -9.10
N SER A 15 -4.73 2.94 -10.02
CA SER A 15 -5.76 1.94 -9.78
C SER A 15 -5.25 0.91 -8.76
N ILE A 16 -6.17 0.16 -8.13
CA ILE A 16 -5.80 -0.95 -7.23
C ILE A 16 -4.96 -1.99 -8.00
N GLU A 17 -5.38 -2.35 -9.21
CA GLU A 17 -4.68 -3.29 -10.10
C GLU A 17 -3.25 -2.84 -10.41
N THR A 18 -3.07 -1.56 -10.76
CA THR A 18 -1.75 -0.99 -11.08
C THR A 18 -0.84 -1.00 -9.86
N LEU A 19 -1.35 -0.60 -8.70
CA LEU A 19 -0.58 -0.61 -7.47
C LEU A 19 -0.22 -2.04 -7.04
N ALA A 20 -1.12 -3.00 -7.25
CA ALA A 20 -0.92 -4.42 -6.98
C ALA A 20 0.24 -4.97 -7.82
N ALA A 21 0.22 -4.68 -9.13
CA ALA A 21 1.27 -5.08 -10.05
C ALA A 21 2.64 -4.47 -9.69
N LEU A 22 2.68 -3.18 -9.33
CA LEU A 22 3.93 -2.50 -8.94
C LEU A 22 4.50 -3.04 -7.63
N ALA A 23 3.66 -3.31 -6.63
CA ALA A 23 4.08 -3.86 -5.35
C ALA A 23 4.27 -5.39 -5.38
N GLN A 24 3.92 -6.05 -6.48
CA GLN A 24 3.90 -7.51 -6.65
C GLN A 24 3.08 -8.22 -5.56
N VAL A 25 1.86 -7.72 -5.32
CA VAL A 25 0.90 -8.27 -4.35
C VAL A 25 -0.45 -8.49 -5.01
N ASP A 26 -1.33 -9.25 -4.36
CA ASP A 26 -2.70 -9.38 -4.82
C ASP A 26 -3.50 -8.08 -4.57
N PRO A 27 -4.42 -7.69 -5.49
CA PRO A 27 -5.31 -6.54 -5.33
C PRO A 27 -6.12 -6.54 -4.03
N GLU A 28 -6.46 -7.74 -3.54
CA GLU A 28 -7.15 -7.92 -2.25
C GLU A 28 -6.32 -7.40 -1.08
N THR A 29 -5.00 -7.49 -1.15
CA THR A 29 -4.08 -6.98 -0.12
C THR A 29 -4.18 -5.46 0.01
N ILE A 30 -4.29 -4.75 -1.11
CA ILE A 30 -4.47 -3.29 -1.12
C ILE A 30 -5.86 -2.93 -0.58
N THR A 31 -6.88 -3.68 -0.97
CA THR A 31 -8.24 -3.45 -0.47
C THR A 31 -8.33 -3.66 1.05
N ALA A 32 -7.71 -4.72 1.56
CA ALA A 32 -7.59 -4.98 3.00
C ALA A 32 -6.81 -3.87 3.72
N LEU A 33 -5.72 -3.38 3.11
CA LEU A 33 -4.94 -2.24 3.60
C LEU A 33 -5.77 -0.96 3.71
N GLU A 34 -6.55 -0.62 2.67
CA GLU A 34 -7.39 0.58 2.67
C GLU A 34 -8.55 0.49 3.67
N LYS A 35 -9.04 -0.73 3.95
CA LYS A 35 -10.08 -0.98 4.95
C LYS A 35 -9.55 -1.02 6.38
N GLY A 36 -8.24 -1.16 6.57
CA GLY A 36 -7.64 -1.33 7.89
C GLY A 36 -7.85 -2.72 8.48
N ASP A 37 -8.03 -3.74 7.62
CA ASP A 37 -8.13 -5.13 8.06
C ASP A 37 -6.82 -5.61 8.71
N THR A 38 -6.91 -6.69 9.48
CA THR A 38 -5.77 -7.27 10.19
C THR A 38 -4.67 -7.69 9.20
N ILE A 39 -3.46 -7.19 9.43
CA ILE A 39 -2.28 -7.46 8.61
C ILE A 39 -1.88 -8.93 8.77
N LYS A 40 -2.05 -9.72 7.70
CA LYS A 40 -1.58 -11.12 7.65
C LYS A 40 -0.18 -11.26 7.07
N ASP A 41 0.15 -10.38 6.12
CA ASP A 41 1.45 -10.35 5.46
C ASP A 41 2.05 -8.94 5.55
N VAL A 42 2.97 -8.80 6.51
CA VAL A 42 3.67 -7.54 6.78
C VAL A 42 4.58 -7.16 5.62
N ALA A 43 5.21 -8.12 4.93
CA ALA A 43 6.12 -7.85 3.83
C ALA A 43 5.37 -7.36 2.57
N ALA A 44 4.16 -7.87 2.32
CA ALA A 44 3.29 -7.35 1.26
C ALA A 44 2.86 -5.91 1.53
N TRP A 45 2.47 -5.59 2.77
CA TRP A 45 2.16 -4.22 3.19
C TRP A 45 3.34 -3.27 3.03
N ASP A 46 4.52 -3.71 3.43
CA ASP A 46 5.73 -2.91 3.42
C ASP A 46 6.18 -2.57 1.98
N ARG A 47 5.90 -3.44 1.00
CA ARG A 47 6.09 -3.18 -0.44
C ARG A 47 5.08 -2.18 -0.98
N VAL A 48 3.81 -2.29 -0.59
CA VAL A 48 2.77 -1.32 -1.02
C VAL A 48 3.09 0.08 -0.49
N LEU A 49 3.51 0.19 0.78
CA LEU A 49 3.90 1.48 1.37
C LEU A 49 5.16 2.05 0.72
N ASP A 50 6.10 1.21 0.29
CA ASP A 50 7.30 1.63 -0.45
C ASP A 50 6.93 2.25 -1.80
N VAL A 51 6.08 1.57 -2.59
CA VAL A 51 5.59 2.08 -3.88
C VAL A 51 4.81 3.40 -3.72
N LEU A 52 4.08 3.55 -2.61
CA LEU A 52 3.34 4.79 -2.31
C LEU A 52 4.22 5.90 -1.72
N GLY A 53 5.51 5.65 -1.47
CA GLY A 53 6.43 6.59 -0.82
C GLY A 53 6.01 6.94 0.61
N LEU A 54 5.32 6.03 1.28
CA LEU A 54 4.80 6.19 2.65
C LEU A 54 5.70 5.56 3.70
N ARG A 55 6.75 4.85 3.31
CA ARG A 55 7.80 4.49 4.26
C ARG A 55 8.39 5.77 4.83
N SER A 56 8.32 5.89 6.15
CA SER A 56 9.22 6.81 6.84
C SER A 56 10.62 6.31 6.55
N ASP A 57 11.39 7.11 5.83
CA ASP A 57 12.82 6.91 5.67
C ASP A 57 13.43 6.91 7.08
N SER A 58 13.56 5.72 7.68
CA SER A 58 14.34 5.52 8.90
C SER A 58 15.84 5.49 8.57
N HIS A 59 16.29 6.26 7.57
CA HIS A 59 17.69 6.55 7.32
C HIS A 59 18.03 7.94 7.87
N ARG A 60 18.01 8.05 9.20
CA ARG A 60 18.93 8.96 9.89
C ARG A 60 19.18 8.58 11.34
#